data_AF-K1RNM2-F1
#
_entry.id   AF-K1RNM2-F1
#
_cell.length_a   1.000
_cell.length_b   1.000
_cell.length_c   1.000
_cell.angle_alpha   90.00
_cell.angle_beta   90.00
_cell.angle_gamma   90.00
#
_symmetry.space_group_name_H-M   'P 1'
#
loop_
_entity.id
_entity.type
_entity.pdbx_description
1 polymer ?
#
loop_
_entity_poly.entity_id
_entity_poly.type
_entity_poly.pdbx_seq_one_letter_code
_entity_poly.pdbx_strand_id
1 'polypeptide(L)'
;MVPDAGAGWGVSTSASAAVLMDADTGQVLYDHNGSRRMLIASTTKIMTALVVLERASPGEEVTVRQEHMTEGSSMYLKPGERVTVE
;
A
#
# COMPACT_ATOMS: atom_id res chain seq x y z
N MET A 1 -11.48 1.62 -22.30
CA MET A 1 -11.62 0.15 -22.28
C MET A 1 -10.25 -0.42 -22.61
N VAL A 2 -9.53 -0.92 -21.61
CA VAL A 2 -8.26 -1.65 -21.84
C VAL A 2 -8.64 -2.94 -22.58
N PRO A 3 -7.97 -3.32 -23.67
CA PRO A 3 -8.31 -4.55 -24.38
C PRO A 3 -8.18 -5.75 -23.45
N ASP A 4 -9.17 -6.65 -23.46
CA ASP A 4 -9.03 -7.97 -22.87
C ASP A 4 -7.78 -8.64 -23.41
N ALA A 5 -7.11 -9.41 -22.55
CA ALA A 5 -5.81 -10.05 -22.74
C ALA A 5 -5.77 -11.08 -23.90
N GLY A 6 -5.97 -10.61 -25.13
CA GLY A 6 -6.00 -11.41 -26.35
C GLY A 6 -4.93 -11.02 -27.38
N ALA A 7 -4.19 -9.93 -27.18
CA ALA A 7 -3.14 -9.54 -28.14
C ALA A 7 -1.91 -8.92 -27.45
N GLY A 8 -0.81 -9.69 -27.39
CA GLY A 8 0.50 -9.12 -27.69
C GLY A 8 1.61 -9.09 -26.63
N TRP A 9 1.42 -9.55 -25.39
CA TRP A 9 2.47 -9.40 -24.36
C TRP A 9 3.11 -10.70 -23.86
N GLY A 10 2.47 -11.87 -24.05
CA GLY A 10 2.99 -13.14 -23.50
C GLY A 10 3.18 -13.14 -21.97
N VAL A 11 2.72 -12.09 -21.27
CA VAL A 11 2.83 -11.94 -19.82
C VAL A 11 1.72 -12.73 -19.17
N SER A 12 2.11 -13.66 -18.30
CA SER A 12 1.20 -14.39 -17.41
C SER A 12 1.76 -14.40 -15.99
N THR A 13 0.88 -14.41 -15.00
CA THR A 13 1.22 -14.43 -13.58
C THR A 13 0.28 -15.37 -12.84
N SER A 14 0.74 -15.94 -11.72
CA SER A 14 -0.08 -16.75 -10.82
C SER A 14 -0.91 -15.92 -9.83
N ALA A 15 -0.78 -14.59 -9.85
CA ALA A 15 -1.52 -13.70 -8.97
C ALA A 15 -3.02 -13.71 -9.30
N SER A 16 -3.87 -13.77 -8.26
CA SER A 16 -5.33 -13.70 -8.41
C SER A 16 -5.84 -12.38 -9.01
N ALA A 17 -5.08 -11.30 -8.82
CA ALA A 17 -5.26 -10.01 -9.47
C ALA A 17 -3.91 -9.29 -9.65
N ALA A 18 -3.74 -8.55 -10.74
CA ALA A 18 -2.55 -7.77 -11.04
C ALA A 18 -2.89 -6.60 -11.99
N VAL A 19 -2.19 -5.48 -11.83
CA VAL A 19 -2.26 -4.32 -12.73
C VAL A 19 -0.84 -3.81 -12.96
N LEU A 20 -0.51 -3.51 -14.21
CA LEU A 20 0.68 -2.73 -14.57
C LEU A 20 0.21 -1.39 -15.13
N MET A 21 0.77 -0.31 -14.59
CA MET A 21 0.43 1.05 -14.96
C MET A 21 1.70 1.83 -15.24
N ASP A 22 1.68 2.64 -16.30
CA ASP A 22 2.65 3.70 -16.53
C ASP A 22 2.43 4.80 -15.48
N ALA A 23 3.45 5.06 -14.65
CA ALA A 23 3.30 5.91 -13.47
C ALA A 23 3.11 7.40 -13.80
N ASP A 24 3.65 7.86 -14.94
CA ASP A 24 3.59 9.27 -15.34
C ASP A 24 2.24 9.62 -15.98
N THR A 25 1.71 8.71 -16.81
CA THR A 25 0.48 8.94 -17.57
C THR A 25 -0.76 8.33 -16.91
N GLY A 26 -0.57 7.40 -15.98
CA GLY A 26 -1.65 6.57 -15.41
C GLY A 26 -2.21 5.54 -16.40
N GLN A 27 -1.58 5.33 -17.55
CA GLN A 27 -2.04 4.36 -18.54
C GLN A 27 -1.90 2.94 -17.99
N VAL A 28 -3.01 2.21 -17.94
CA VAL A 28 -3.00 0.77 -17.64
C VAL A 28 -2.46 0.01 -18.86
N LEU A 29 -1.32 -0.67 -18.68
CA LEU A 29 -0.63 -1.45 -19.70
C LEU A 29 -1.02 -2.93 -19.65
N TYR A 30 -1.40 -3.43 -18.46
CA TYR A 30 -1.89 -4.78 -18.24
C TYR A 30 -2.89 -4.78 -17.10
N ASP A 31 -4.00 -5.50 -17.27
CA ASP A 31 -5.03 -5.68 -16.27
C ASP A 31 -5.41 -7.17 -16.19
N HIS A 32 -5.30 -7.73 -14.99
CA HIS A 32 -5.83 -9.02 -14.63
C HIS A 32 -6.65 -8.87 -13.35
N ASN A 33 -7.98 -8.77 -13.47
CA ASN A 33 -8.90 -8.55 -12.35
C ASN A 33 -8.57 -7.31 -11.48
N GLY A 34 -7.96 -6.27 -12.06
CA GLY A 34 -7.44 -5.11 -11.33
C GLY A 34 -8.48 -4.28 -10.58
N SER A 35 -9.73 -4.29 -11.04
CA SER A 35 -10.85 -3.59 -10.39
C SER A 35 -11.60 -4.44 -9.36
N ARG A 36 -11.22 -5.70 -9.16
CA ARG A 36 -11.89 -6.61 -8.24
C ARG A 36 -11.58 -6.22 -6.79
N ARG A 37 -12.62 -6.09 -5.96
CA ARG A 37 -12.47 -5.88 -4.52
C ARG A 37 -11.91 -7.14 -3.84
N MET A 38 -10.84 -6.96 -3.07
CA MET A 38 -10.11 -8.05 -2.41
C MET A 38 -9.56 -7.60 -1.06
N LEU A 39 -9.20 -8.57 -0.21
CA LEU A 39 -8.37 -8.31 0.97
C LEU A 39 -6.94 -8.03 0.50
N ILE A 40 -6.38 -6.90 0.93
CA ILE A 40 -5.07 -6.40 0.46
C ILE A 40 -3.96 -6.48 1.51
N ALA A 41 -4.24 -7.07 2.68
CA ALA A 41 -3.31 -7.24 3.79
C ALA A 41 -2.51 -5.95 4.09
N SER A 42 -1.18 -6.06 4.24
CA SER A 42 -0.31 -4.93 4.57
C SER A 42 -0.21 -3.84 3.49
N THR A 43 -0.67 -4.07 2.25
CA THR A 43 -0.75 -3.01 1.23
C THR A 43 -1.67 -1.86 1.67
N THR A 44 -2.59 -2.12 2.61
CA THR A 44 -3.35 -1.09 3.34
C THR A 44 -2.47 0.05 3.88
N LYS A 45 -1.23 -0.25 4.29
CA LYS A 45 -0.30 0.72 4.87
C LYS A 45 0.12 1.84 3.89
N ILE A 46 -0.06 1.66 2.58
CA ILE A 46 0.17 2.72 1.59
C ILE A 46 -0.79 3.89 1.84
N MET A 47 -2.08 3.61 2.08
CA MET A 47 -3.06 4.66 2.40
C MET A 47 -2.79 5.30 3.76
N THR A 48 -2.37 4.51 4.76
CA THR A 48 -1.95 5.04 6.06
C THR A 48 -0.80 6.04 5.92
N ALA A 49 0.25 5.67 5.17
CA ALA A 49 1.38 6.55 4.93
C ALA A 49 0.98 7.85 4.21
N LEU A 50 0.12 7.75 3.18
CA LEU A 50 -0.37 8.92 2.45
C LEU A 50 -1.11 9.90 3.39
N VAL A 51 -2.03 9.40 4.21
CA VAL A 51 -2.77 10.25 5.17
C VAL A 51 -1.82 10.88 6.20
N VAL A 52 -0.82 10.15 6.68
CA VAL A 52 0.16 10.69 7.64
C VAL A 52 0.96 11.82 6.98
N LEU A 53 1.46 11.62 5.76
CA LEU A 53 2.23 12.64 5.03
C LEU A 53 1.40 13.90 4.73
N GLU A 54 0.09 13.79 4.56
CA GLU A 54 -0.81 14.94 4.35
C GLU A 54 -1.15 15.69 5.64
N ARG A 55 -1.00 15.06 6.81
CA ARG A 55 -1.57 15.55 8.07
C ARG A 55 -0.55 15.80 9.18
N ALA A 56 0.64 15.22 9.09
CA ALA A 56 1.69 15.33 10.09
C ALA A 56 3.00 15.75 9.44
N SER A 57 3.84 16.46 10.20
CA SER A 57 5.19 16.78 9.75
C SER A 57 6.13 15.60 10.01
N PRO A 58 7.14 15.32 9.16
CA PRO A 58 8.10 14.23 9.39
C PRO A 58 8.80 14.29 10.76
N GLY A 59 9.16 15.49 11.22
CA GLY A 59 9.77 15.71 12.53
C GLY A 59 8.79 15.86 13.70
N GLU A 60 7.50 15.62 13.49
CA GLU A 60 6.52 15.59 14.58
C GLU A 60 6.77 14.36 15.46
N GLU A 61 6.80 14.55 16.78
CA GLU A 61 7.04 13.48 17.74
C GLU A 61 5.73 12.79 18.13
N VAL A 62 5.70 11.47 18.02
CA VAL A 62 4.60 10.62 18.46
C VAL A 62 5.03 9.81 19.67
N THR A 63 4.28 9.94 20.77
CA THR A 63 4.44 9.08 21.94
C THR A 63 3.71 7.76 21.73
N VAL A 64 4.43 6.65 21.81
CA VAL A 64 3.88 5.30 21.74
C VAL A 64 3.07 5.03 23.01
N ARG A 65 1.79 4.69 22.86
CA ARG A 65 0.86 4.36 23.95
C ARG A 65 0.60 2.86 23.99
N GLN A 66 0.15 2.37 25.14
CA GLN A 66 -0.22 0.96 25.32
C GLN A 66 -1.28 0.52 24.29
N GLU A 67 -2.20 1.41 23.92
CA GLU A 67 -3.25 1.15 22.93
C GLU A 67 -2.72 0.99 21.49
N HIS A 68 -1.48 1.39 21.20
CA HIS A 68 -0.86 1.19 19.89
C HIS A 68 -0.28 -0.22 19.71
N MET A 69 -0.23 -1.02 20.77
CA MET A 69 0.30 -2.39 20.71
C MET A 69 -0.67 -3.28 19.93
N THR A 70 -0.16 -3.98 18.92
CA THR A 70 -0.96 -4.79 18.00
C THR A 70 -0.23 -6.08 17.61
N GLU A 71 -0.98 -7.05 17.07
CA GLU A 71 -0.46 -8.33 16.61
C GLU A 71 0.07 -8.24 15.17
N GLY A 72 0.86 -9.25 14.75
CA GLY A 72 1.44 -9.33 13.41
C GLY A 72 2.82 -8.67 13.31
N SER A 73 3.17 -8.17 12.12
CA SER A 73 4.45 -7.49 11.89
C SER A 73 4.55 -6.21 12.72
N SER A 74 5.64 -6.07 13.47
CA SER A 74 5.85 -4.99 14.43
C SER A 74 7.20 -4.32 14.23
N MET A 75 7.28 -3.04 14.60
CA MET A 75 8.53 -2.28 14.76
C MET A 75 9.15 -2.48 16.15
N TYR A 76 8.52 -3.26 17.03
CA TYR A 76 8.96 -3.56 18.39
C TYR A 76 9.07 -2.33 19.32
N LEU A 77 8.33 -1.28 18.99
CA LEU A 77 8.21 -0.08 19.83
C LEU A 77 7.58 -0.41 21.19
N LYS A 78 8.00 0.33 22.22
CA LYS A 78 7.52 0.17 23.59
C LYS A 78 6.70 1.38 24.03
N PRO A 79 5.65 1.18 24.84
CA PRO A 79 4.91 2.29 25.45
C PRO A 79 5.84 3.24 26.19
N GLY A 80 5.66 4.54 25.96
CA GLY A 80 6.48 5.61 26.51
C GLY A 80 7.65 6.04 25.62
N GLU A 81 8.01 5.27 24.60
CA GLU A 81 8.95 5.72 23.57
C GLU A 81 8.36 6.91 22.81
N ARG A 82 9.23 7.86 22.44
CA ARG A 82 8.90 8.94 21.52
C ARG A 82 9.72 8.74 20.26
N VAL A 83 9.05 8.81 19.13
CA VAL A 83 9.64 8.66 17.80
C VAL A 83 9.14 9.77 16.91
N THR A 84 9.95 10.16 15.93
CA THR A 84 9.51 11.01 14.84
C THR A 84 8.50 10.26 13.97
N VAL A 85 7.73 11.00 13.17
CA VAL A 85 6.85 10.42 12.16
C VAL A 85 7.65 9.69 11.06
N GLU A 86 8.87 10.15 10.75
CA GLU A 86 9.81 9.47 9.84
C GLU A 86 10.56 8.30 10.46
#